data_AF-A0A7J6NND4-F1
#
_entry.id   AF-A0A7J6NND4-F1
#
_cell.length_a   1.000
_cell.length_b   1.000
_cell.length_c   1.000
_cell.angle_alpha   90.00
_cell.angle_beta   90.00
_cell.angle_gamma   90.00
#
_symmetry.space_group_name_H-M   'P 1'
#
loop_
_entity.id
_entity.type
_entity.pdbx_description
1 polymer ?
#
loop_
_entity_poly.entity_id
_entity_poly.type
_entity_poly.pdbx_seq_one_letter_code
_entity_poly.pdbx_strand_id
1 'polypeptide(L)'
;MVLDEASGPMLVEWASPSGDTALHVASRYGHLALAERVMACLNNEDTAEAFANRRNLLGETAAHVALDCNQAPIAMMLVDKYGLNTRLADQAGRTVMSLLSKEKAGGAIPRV
;
A
#
# COMPACT_ATOMS: atom_id res chain seq x y z
N MET A 1 -18.35 -8.50 1.86
CA MET A 1 -17.16 -9.35 1.76
C MET A 1 -16.62 -9.52 3.18
N VAL A 2 -16.89 -10.67 3.80
CA VAL A 2 -16.40 -10.98 5.15
C VAL A 2 -15.00 -11.56 4.94
N LEU A 3 -13.98 -10.83 5.38
CA LEU A 3 -12.59 -11.31 5.36
C LEU A 3 -12.43 -12.26 6.55
N ASP A 4 -12.49 -13.57 6.28
CA ASP A 4 -12.23 -14.65 7.24
C ASP A 4 -10.77 -15.11 7.13
N GLU A 5 -10.19 -15.72 8.18
CA GLU A 5 -8.78 -16.15 8.22
C GLU A 5 -8.41 -17.10 7.08
N ALA A 6 -9.35 -17.91 6.59
CA ALA A 6 -9.14 -18.78 5.43
C ALA A 6 -9.00 -18.02 4.09
N SER A 7 -9.39 -16.73 4.06
CA SER A 7 -9.37 -15.90 2.85
C SER A 7 -8.04 -15.15 2.65
N GLY A 8 -7.19 -15.09 3.69
CA GLY A 8 -5.89 -14.43 3.66
C GLY A 8 -5.02 -14.80 2.43
N PRO A 9 -4.72 -16.09 2.19
CA PRO A 9 -3.87 -16.49 1.07
C PRO A 9 -4.51 -16.20 -0.30
N MET A 10 -5.83 -16.34 -0.43
CA MET A 10 -6.51 -16.05 -1.71
C MET A 10 -6.49 -14.55 -2.04
N LEU A 11 -6.51 -13.70 -1.02
CA LEU A 11 -6.40 -12.25 -1.18
C LEU A 11 -4.99 -11.81 -1.57
N VAL A 12 -3.96 -12.53 -1.11
CA VAL A 12 -2.56 -12.36 -1.53
C VAL A 12 -2.33 -12.84 -2.95
N GLU A 13 -3.10 -13.78 -3.47
CA GLU A 13 -2.96 -14.19 -4.88
C GLU A 13 -3.80 -13.29 -5.81
N TRP A 14 -4.84 -12.64 -5.29
CA TRP A 14 -5.68 -11.78 -6.11
C TRP A 14 -5.00 -10.47 -6.51
N ALA A 15 -5.08 -10.16 -7.80
CA ALA A 15 -4.70 -8.89 -8.38
C ALA A 15 -5.76 -8.45 -9.39
N SER A 16 -5.99 -7.14 -9.47
CA SER A 16 -6.84 -6.53 -10.48
C SER A 16 -6.21 -6.65 -11.88
N PRO A 17 -6.93 -6.32 -12.96
CA PRO A 17 -6.35 -6.21 -14.31
C PRO A 17 -5.19 -5.21 -14.42
N SER A 18 -5.10 -4.23 -13.51
CA SER A 18 -3.98 -3.28 -13.39
C SER A 18 -2.83 -3.80 -12.49
N GLY A 19 -2.93 -5.04 -11.99
CA GLY A 19 -1.99 -5.61 -11.02
C GLY A 19 -2.19 -5.07 -9.60
N ASP A 20 -3.27 -4.31 -9.35
CA ASP A 20 -3.54 -3.75 -8.03
C ASP A 20 -4.06 -4.83 -7.09
N THR A 21 -3.43 -4.96 -5.93
CA THR A 21 -3.90 -5.85 -4.87
C THR A 21 -5.03 -5.21 -4.07
N ALA A 22 -5.66 -5.99 -3.20
CA ALA A 22 -6.61 -5.45 -2.22
C ALA A 22 -6.04 -4.28 -1.40
N LEU A 23 -4.72 -4.30 -1.11
CA LEU A 23 -4.06 -3.22 -0.39
C LEU A 23 -3.90 -1.95 -1.25
N HIS A 24 -3.59 -2.08 -2.53
CA HIS A 24 -3.55 -0.94 -3.46
C HIS A 24 -4.92 -0.26 -3.56
N VAL A 25 -5.98 -1.07 -3.65
CA VAL A 25 -7.36 -0.58 -3.67
C VAL A 25 -7.71 0.12 -2.34
N ALA A 26 -7.40 -0.48 -1.20
CA ALA A 26 -7.62 0.14 0.11
C ALA A 26 -6.86 1.46 0.26
N SER A 27 -5.60 1.51 -0.18
CA SER A 27 -4.76 2.71 -0.22
C SER A 27 -5.34 3.81 -1.11
N ARG A 28 -5.86 3.45 -2.29
CA ARG A 28 -6.45 4.41 -3.23
C ARG A 28 -7.67 5.13 -2.65
N TYR A 29 -8.50 4.40 -1.91
CA TYR A 29 -9.74 4.93 -1.34
C TYR A 29 -9.60 5.43 0.11
N GLY A 30 -8.41 5.36 0.71
CA GLY A 30 -8.22 5.81 2.09
C GLY A 30 -8.86 4.89 3.13
N HIS A 31 -9.11 3.63 2.80
CA HIS A 31 -9.73 2.68 3.71
C HIS A 31 -8.70 2.07 4.67
N LEU A 32 -8.24 2.85 5.65
CA LEU A 32 -7.25 2.42 6.64
C LEU A 32 -7.69 1.15 7.39
N ALA A 33 -8.93 1.09 7.86
CA ALA A 33 -9.45 -0.09 8.55
C ALA A 33 -9.47 -1.34 7.67
N LEU A 34 -9.70 -1.18 6.35
CA LEU A 34 -9.61 -2.29 5.42
C LEU A 34 -8.16 -2.72 5.23
N ALA A 35 -7.23 -1.78 5.05
CA ALA A 35 -5.81 -2.07 4.92
C ALA A 35 -5.27 -2.80 6.16
N GLU A 36 -5.59 -2.33 7.36
CA GLU A 36 -5.20 -3.01 8.61
C GLU A 36 -5.79 -4.41 8.71
N ARG A 37 -7.08 -4.60 8.37
CA ARG A 37 -7.70 -5.93 8.37
C ARG A 37 -7.04 -6.87 7.37
N VAL A 38 -6.79 -6.39 6.15
CA VAL A 38 -6.13 -7.18 5.11
C VAL A 38 -4.76 -7.65 5.59
N MET A 39 -3.97 -6.75 6.18
CA MET A 39 -2.66 -7.08 6.72
C MET A 39 -2.76 -7.96 7.98
N ALA A 40 -3.77 -7.78 8.82
CA ALA A 40 -4.01 -8.61 10.00
C ALA A 40 -4.47 -10.03 9.63
N CYS A 41 -5.11 -10.22 8.47
CA CYS A 41 -5.42 -11.55 7.94
C CYS A 41 -4.17 -12.29 7.42
N LEU A 42 -3.02 -11.63 7.33
CA LEU A 42 -1.76 -12.26 6.95
C LEU A 42 -1.10 -12.77 8.24
N ASN A 43 -1.39 -14.02 8.59
CA ASN A 43 -0.91 -14.64 9.83
C ASN A 43 0.62 -14.83 9.88
N ASN A 44 1.33 -14.58 8.78
CA ASN A 44 2.78 -14.70 8.68
C ASN A 44 3.41 -13.34 8.35
N GLU A 45 4.38 -12.91 9.16
CA GLU A 45 5.13 -11.65 8.96
C GLU A 45 5.82 -11.61 7.58
N ASP A 46 6.42 -12.72 7.13
CA ASP A 46 7.04 -12.81 5.81
C ASP A 46 6.04 -12.58 4.66
N THR A 47 4.80 -13.06 4.83
CA THR A 47 3.75 -12.88 3.83
C THR A 47 3.21 -11.45 3.85
N ALA A 48 3.10 -10.86 5.05
CA ALA A 48 2.73 -9.46 5.21
C ALA A 48 3.77 -8.53 4.55
N GLU A 49 5.06 -8.76 4.80
CA GLU A 49 6.13 -7.99 4.17
C GLU A 49 6.13 -8.14 2.65
N ALA A 50 6.03 -9.38 2.13
CA ALA A 50 5.95 -9.64 0.70
C ALA A 50 4.73 -8.96 0.05
N PHE A 51 3.59 -8.95 0.74
CA PHE A 51 2.37 -8.33 0.24
C PHE A 51 2.42 -6.80 0.28
N ALA A 52 2.99 -6.22 1.34
CA ALA A 52 3.22 -4.77 1.44
C ALA A 52 4.18 -4.27 0.36
N ASN A 53 5.19 -5.08 0.04
CA ASN A 53 6.18 -4.80 -1.01
C ASN A 53 5.74 -5.18 -2.42
N ARG A 54 4.55 -5.78 -2.57
CA ARG A 54 4.06 -6.20 -3.89
C ARG A 54 3.79 -4.97 -4.75
N ARG A 55 4.17 -5.09 -6.02
CA ARG A 55 4.10 -4.00 -6.99
C ARG A 55 2.99 -4.27 -8.00
N ASN A 56 2.23 -3.24 -8.37
CA ASN A 56 1.26 -3.31 -9.46
C ASN A 56 1.97 -3.24 -10.84
N LEU A 57 1.21 -3.20 -11.93
CA LEU A 57 1.78 -3.13 -13.29
C LEU A 57 2.54 -1.83 -13.57
N LEU A 58 2.29 -0.76 -12.81
CA LEU A 58 3.02 0.51 -12.86
C LEU A 58 4.27 0.48 -11.97
N GLY A 59 4.57 -0.68 -11.37
CA GLY A 59 5.66 -0.85 -10.43
C GLY A 59 5.43 -0.12 -9.11
N GLU A 60 4.24 0.38 -8.83
CA GLU A 60 3.89 1.07 -7.60
C GLU A 60 3.58 0.06 -6.51
N THR A 61 3.93 0.39 -5.26
CA THR A 61 3.44 -0.34 -4.08
C THR A 61 2.20 0.33 -3.53
N ALA A 62 1.49 -0.34 -2.62
CA ALA A 62 0.32 0.24 -1.98
C ALA A 62 0.62 1.56 -1.24
N ALA A 63 1.86 1.77 -0.78
CA ALA A 63 2.28 3.04 -0.19
C ALA A 63 2.44 4.16 -1.24
N HIS A 64 2.91 3.86 -2.46
CA HIS A 64 2.96 4.85 -3.55
C HIS A 64 1.55 5.34 -3.89
N VAL A 65 0.62 4.39 -4.07
CA VAL A 65 -0.79 4.71 -4.37
C VAL A 65 -1.44 5.51 -3.24
N ALA A 66 -1.17 5.14 -1.98
CA ALA A 66 -1.67 5.89 -0.83
C ALA A 66 -1.18 7.34 -0.86
N LEU A 67 0.11 7.58 -1.12
CA LEU A 67 0.67 8.93 -1.17
C LEU A 67 0.13 9.73 -2.35
N ASP A 68 0.01 9.13 -3.52
CA ASP A 68 -0.59 9.78 -4.70
C ASP A 68 -2.08 10.14 -4.48
N CYS A 69 -2.78 9.40 -3.59
CA CYS A 69 -4.17 9.67 -3.22
C CYS A 69 -4.31 10.48 -1.92
N ASN A 70 -3.24 11.09 -1.41
CA ASN A 70 -3.21 11.86 -0.16
C ASN A 70 -3.67 11.07 1.09
N GLN A 71 -3.35 9.77 1.11
CA GLN A 71 -3.63 8.83 2.19
C GLN A 71 -2.35 8.50 2.96
N ALA A 72 -1.61 9.55 3.35
CA ALA A 72 -0.38 9.43 4.13
C ALA A 72 -0.51 8.51 5.38
N PRO A 73 -1.63 8.47 6.13
CA PRO A 73 -1.77 7.57 7.27
C PRO A 73 -1.61 6.09 6.91
N ILE A 74 -2.11 5.66 5.75
CA ILE A 74 -1.99 4.27 5.28
C ILE A 74 -0.54 3.98 4.89
N ALA A 75 0.11 4.90 4.17
CA ALA A 75 1.51 4.76 3.79
C ALA A 75 2.42 4.67 5.03
N MET A 76 2.19 5.52 6.04
CA MET A 76 2.94 5.50 7.29
C MET A 76 2.73 4.20 8.06
N MET A 77 1.48 3.74 8.17
CA MET A 77 1.15 2.46 8.80
C MET A 77 1.88 1.29 8.12
N LEU A 78 1.95 1.26 6.79
CA LEU A 78 2.65 0.22 6.04
C LEU A 78 4.16 0.23 6.26
N VAL A 79 4.76 1.43 6.34
CA VAL A 79 6.20 1.59 6.60
C VAL A 79 6.56 1.23 8.04
N ASP A 80 5.73 1.65 9.00
CA ASP A 80 6.02 1.50 10.43
C ASP A 80 5.73 0.08 10.95
N LYS A 81 4.63 -0.54 10.51
CA LYS A 81 4.18 -1.84 11.04
C LYS A 81 4.58 -3.06 10.20
N TYR A 82 4.80 -2.90 8.90
CA TYR A 82 4.85 -4.04 7.97
C TYR A 82 6.16 -4.13 7.16
N GLY A 83 7.21 -3.43 7.60
CA GLY A 83 8.55 -3.57 7.00
C GLY A 83 8.61 -3.15 5.53
N LEU A 84 7.75 -2.22 5.10
CA LEU A 84 7.71 -1.83 3.70
C LEU A 84 9.06 -1.25 3.25
N ASN A 85 9.58 -1.78 2.14
CA ASN A 85 10.85 -1.36 1.57
C ASN A 85 10.70 -0.01 0.88
N THR A 86 10.98 1.05 1.62
CA THR A 86 10.87 2.44 1.18
C THR A 86 11.82 2.83 0.06
N ARG A 87 12.79 1.96 -0.28
CA ARG A 87 13.75 2.16 -1.37
C ARG A 87 13.25 1.64 -2.72
N LEU A 88 12.12 0.92 -2.75
CA LEU A 88 11.50 0.51 -4.00
C LEU A 88 11.03 1.75 -4.76
N ALA A 89 11.52 1.89 -5.99
CA ALA A 89 11.11 2.94 -6.91
C ALA A 89 10.03 2.40 -7.86
N ASP A 90 8.98 3.18 -8.10
CA ASP A 90 7.98 2.91 -9.14
C ASP A 90 8.57 3.01 -10.56
N GLN A 91 7.75 2.78 -11.58
CA GLN A 91 8.20 2.91 -12.97
C GLN A 91 8.58 4.35 -13.36
N ALA A 92 8.13 5.35 -12.61
CA ALA A 92 8.53 6.75 -12.76
C ALA A 92 9.83 7.09 -11.99
N GLY A 93 10.45 6.11 -11.32
CA GLY A 93 11.65 6.31 -10.51
C GLY A 93 11.41 7.00 -9.17
N ARG A 94 10.16 7.16 -8.75
CA ARG A 94 9.77 7.75 -7.46
C ARG A 94 9.83 6.68 -6.39
N THR A 95 10.52 6.95 -5.29
CA THR A 95 10.53 6.07 -4.11
C THR A 95 9.47 6.50 -3.10
N VAL A 96 9.00 5.56 -2.27
CA VAL A 96 8.07 5.87 -1.17
C VAL A 96 8.64 6.95 -0.26
N MET A 97 9.94 6.90 0.06
CA MET A 97 10.58 7.92 0.88
C MET A 97 10.61 9.29 0.19
N SER A 98 10.80 9.35 -1.14
CA SER A 98 10.74 10.59 -1.91
C SER A 98 9.34 11.19 -1.88
N LEU A 99 8.30 10.36 -2.03
CA LEU A 99 6.91 10.78 -1.96
C LEU A 99 6.52 11.25 -0.55
N LEU A 100 6.92 10.53 0.50
CA LEU A 100 6.71 10.96 1.90
C LEU A 100 7.41 12.29 2.21
N SER A 101 8.62 12.47 1.69
CA SER A 101 9.36 13.73 1.85
C SER A 101 8.67 14.88 1.12
N LYS A 102 8.11 14.61 -0.06
CA LYS A 102 7.30 15.57 -0.82
C LYS A 102 6.00 15.92 -0.10
N GLU A 103 5.30 14.97 0.48
CA GLU A 103 4.10 15.22 1.28
C GLU A 103 4.42 16.10 2.50
N LYS A 104 5.48 15.76 3.23
CA LYS A 104 5.91 16.53 4.40
C LYS A 104 6.40 17.94 4.06
N ALA A 105 7.05 18.11 2.90
CA ALA A 105 7.49 19.42 2.39
C ALA A 105 6.37 20.18 1.64
N GLY A 106 5.32 19.47 1.23
CA GLY A 106 4.28 19.90 0.31
C GLY A 106 2.90 19.98 0.94
N GLY A 107 2.79 20.19 2.26
CA GLY A 107 1.55 20.52 2.98
C GLY A 107 0.79 21.77 2.46
N ALA A 108 1.13 22.27 1.28
CA ALA A 108 0.34 23.18 0.48
C ALA A 108 0.48 22.81 -1.01
N ILE A 109 -0.31 21.86 -1.49
CA ILE A 109 -0.74 21.90 -2.89
C ILE A 109 -2.26 21.64 -2.93
N PRO A 110 -3.09 22.69 -2.98
CA PRO A 110 -4.50 22.50 -3.26
C PRO A 110 -4.58 22.01 -4.71
N ARG A 111 -5.18 20.84 -4.93
CA ARG A 111 -5.51 20.39 -6.28
C ARG A 111 -7.02 20.29 -6.41
N VAL A 112 -7.53 21.37 -7.00
CA VAL A 112 -8.75 21.60 -7.80
C VAL A 112 -9.99 20.76 -7.53
#